data_AF-A0A2M7MG49-F1
#
_entry.id   AF-A0A2M7MG49-F1
#
_cell.length_a   1.000
_cell.length_b   1.000
_cell.length_c   1.000
_cell.angle_alpha   90.00
_cell.angle_beta   90.00
_cell.angle_gamma   90.00
#
_symmetry.space_group_name_H-M   'P 1'
#
loop_
_entity.id
_entity.type
_entity.pdbx_description
1 polymer ?
#
loop_
_entity_poly.entity_id
_entity_poly.type
_entity_poly.pdbx_seq_one_letter_code
_entity_poly.pdbx_strand_id
1 'polypeptide(L)'
;MRGSENPKANVKTIVAIPYNPYEPKPYERWTLQGLFDLRQEVLVGPEFWDLLGGKNTYEDLLKVFEQAGLELYGEINRKMKNLNHGK
;
A
#
# COMPACT_ATOMS: atom_id res chain seq x y z
N MET A 1 23.50 -5.14 19.95
CA MET A 1 24.29 -4.94 18.72
C MET A 1 25.46 -4.02 19.04
N ARG A 2 26.65 -4.26 18.49
CA ARG A 2 27.79 -3.32 18.65
C ARG A 2 27.50 -2.03 17.87
N GLY A 3 27.74 -0.86 18.47
CA GLY A 3 27.43 0.45 17.87
C GLY A 3 25.99 0.95 18.07
N SER A 4 25.22 0.33 18.96
CA SER A 4 23.86 0.80 19.29
C SER A 4 23.90 1.85 20.40
N GLU A 5 23.42 3.06 20.11
CA GLU A 5 23.25 4.15 21.08
C GLU A 5 22.18 3.82 22.15
N ASN A 6 21.15 3.06 21.77
CA ASN A 6 20.10 2.59 22.69
C ASN A 6 19.82 1.09 22.48
N PRO A 7 20.52 0.21 23.23
CA PRO A 7 20.35 -1.24 23.13
C PRO A 7 18.96 -1.76 23.54
N LYS A 8 18.13 -0.92 24.20
CA LYS A 8 16.78 -1.28 24.67
C LYS A 8 15.67 -0.67 23.80
N ALA A 9 16.01 -0.01 22.69
CA ALA A 9 15.01 0.52 21.78
C ALA A 9 14.13 -0.63 21.25
N ASN A 10 12.80 -0.49 21.40
CA ASN A 10 11.86 -1.42 20.82
C ASN A 10 11.63 -1.04 19.35
N VAL A 11 12.34 -1.69 18.44
CA VAL A 11 12.25 -1.45 17.00
C VAL A 11 11.54 -2.64 16.36
N LYS A 12 10.46 -2.37 15.62
CA LYS A 12 9.77 -3.37 14.80
C LYS A 12 9.98 -3.05 13.32
N THR A 13 10.51 -4.00 12.58
CA THR A 13 10.68 -3.91 11.11
C THR A 13 9.51 -4.59 10.43
N ILE A 14 8.92 -3.94 9.43
CA ILE A 14 7.74 -4.42 8.70
C ILE A 14 7.92 -4.14 7.21
N VAL A 15 7.52 -5.09 6.37
CA VAL A 15 7.31 -4.89 4.93
C VAL A 15 5.90 -4.36 4.71
N ALA A 16 5.81 -3.13 4.21
CA ALA A 16 4.53 -2.48 3.92
C ALA A 16 4.20 -2.55 2.42
N ILE A 17 2.99 -2.98 2.09
CA ILE A 17 2.47 -3.06 0.74
C ILE A 17 1.21 -2.19 0.66
N PRO A 18 1.18 -1.15 -0.19
CA PRO A 18 0.13 -0.13 -0.12
C PRO A 18 -1.26 -0.60 -0.56
N TYR A 19 -1.36 -1.72 -1.30
CA TYR A 19 -2.64 -2.32 -1.72
C TYR A 19 -2.47 -3.81 -2.02
N ASN A 20 -3.57 -4.55 -1.99
CA ASN A 20 -3.62 -5.95 -2.39
C ASN A 20 -3.98 -6.09 -3.89
N PRO A 21 -3.05 -6.54 -4.75
CA PRO A 21 -3.36 -6.75 -6.18
C PRO A 21 -4.28 -7.95 -6.44
N TYR A 22 -4.57 -8.78 -5.44
CA TYR A 22 -5.40 -9.98 -5.59
C TYR A 22 -6.81 -9.84 -5.01
N GLU A 23 -7.18 -8.64 -4.57
CA GLU A 23 -8.48 -8.36 -3.97
C GLU A 23 -9.64 -8.93 -4.82
N PRO A 24 -10.66 -9.58 -4.21
CA PRO A 24 -10.91 -9.74 -2.76
C PRO A 24 -10.22 -10.96 -2.13
N LYS A 25 -9.33 -11.65 -2.85
CA LYS A 25 -8.59 -12.78 -2.28
C LYS A 25 -7.49 -12.25 -1.36
N PRO A 26 -7.16 -12.95 -0.27
CA PRO A 26 -6.05 -12.58 0.59
C PRO A 26 -4.74 -12.42 -0.20
N TYR A 27 -3.87 -11.53 0.27
CA TYR A 27 -2.56 -11.36 -0.34
C TYR A 27 -1.72 -12.64 -0.21
N GLU A 28 -1.32 -13.22 -1.34
CA GLU A 28 -0.50 -14.42 -1.38
C GLU A 28 0.72 -14.21 -2.28
N ARG A 29 1.92 -14.18 -1.69
CA ARG A 29 3.19 -14.22 -2.44
C ARG A 29 4.05 -15.36 -1.92
N TRP A 30 4.17 -16.40 -2.72
CA TRP A 30 4.98 -17.58 -2.41
C TRP A 30 6.45 -17.24 -2.11
N THR A 31 7.00 -16.19 -2.74
CA THR A 31 8.39 -15.77 -2.49
C THR A 31 8.64 -15.22 -1.09
N LEU A 32 7.60 -14.78 -0.39
CA LEU A 32 7.69 -14.29 0.98
C LEU A 32 7.43 -15.40 2.01
N GLN A 33 6.79 -16.50 1.58
CA GLN A 33 6.53 -17.66 2.43
C GLN A 33 7.86 -18.32 2.83
N GLY A 34 8.11 -18.43 4.13
CA GLY A 34 9.35 -18.99 4.69
C GLY A 34 10.45 -17.95 4.95
N LEU A 35 10.32 -16.71 4.45
CA LEU A 35 11.24 -15.61 4.75
C LEU A 35 10.72 -14.68 5.86
N PHE A 36 9.41 -14.46 5.90
CA PHE A 36 8.75 -13.58 6.87
C PHE A 36 7.61 -14.30 7.58
N ASP A 37 7.31 -13.89 8.83
CA ASP A 37 5.99 -14.16 9.40
C ASP A 37 4.99 -13.20 8.76
N LEU A 38 4.35 -13.65 7.68
CA LEU A 38 3.40 -12.87 6.90
C LEU A 38 2.27 -12.25 7.74
N ARG A 39 1.96 -12.81 8.91
CA ARG A 39 0.91 -12.28 9.80
C ARG A 39 1.39 -11.12 10.67
N GLN A 40 2.69 -11.00 10.93
CA GLN A 40 3.23 -10.00 11.88
C GLN A 40 4.18 -8.99 11.25
N GLU A 41 4.84 -9.38 10.15
CA GLU A 41 5.93 -8.64 9.52
C GLU A 41 5.57 -8.09 8.14
N VAL A 42 4.40 -8.46 7.59
CA VAL A 42 3.90 -7.94 6.32
C VAL A 42 2.54 -7.30 6.55
N LEU A 43 2.41 -6.02 6.23
CA LEU A 43 1.14 -5.29 6.29
C LEU A 43 0.74 -4.87 4.87
N VAL A 44 -0.51 -5.15 4.50
CA VAL A 44 -1.02 -4.95 3.14
C VAL A 44 -2.25 -4.05 3.20
N GLY A 45 -2.37 -3.04 2.35
CA GLY A 45 -3.60 -2.24 2.24
C GLY A 45 -4.09 -1.72 3.61
N PRO A 46 -5.30 -2.11 4.07
CA PRO A 46 -5.86 -1.66 5.34
C PRO A 46 -4.89 -1.72 6.52
N GLU A 47 -4.22 -2.85 6.72
CA GLU A 47 -3.34 -3.05 7.88
C GLU A 47 -2.16 -2.08 7.90
N PHE A 48 -1.64 -1.72 6.72
CA PHE A 48 -0.54 -0.76 6.62
C PHE A 48 -1.02 0.67 6.86
N TRP A 49 -2.10 1.07 6.18
CA TRP A 49 -2.60 2.44 6.26
C TRP A 49 -3.23 2.74 7.61
N ASP A 50 -3.90 1.78 8.23
CA ASP A 50 -4.47 1.93 9.57
C ASP A 50 -3.40 2.00 10.66
N LEU A 51 -2.24 1.35 10.45
CA LEU A 51 -1.09 1.53 11.34
C LEU A 51 -0.59 2.99 11.33
N LEU A 52 -0.60 3.64 10.16
CA LEU A 52 -0.08 5.00 10.00
C LEU A 52 -1.08 6.09 10.38
N GLY A 53 -2.34 5.97 9.94
CA GLY A 53 -3.35 7.01 10.08
C GLY A 53 -4.47 6.70 11.08
N GLY A 54 -4.50 5.48 11.63
CA GLY A 54 -5.58 5.00 12.47
C GLY A 54 -6.69 4.31 11.68
N LYS A 55 -7.68 3.78 12.40
CA LYS A 55 -8.72 2.92 11.83
C LYS A 55 -9.46 3.59 10.65
N ASN A 56 -9.68 2.83 9.59
CA ASN A 56 -10.36 3.22 8.34
C ASN A 56 -9.59 4.22 7.46
N THR A 57 -8.30 4.42 7.69
CA THR A 57 -7.49 5.35 6.88
C THR A 57 -7.44 4.90 5.44
N TYR A 58 -7.35 3.58 5.23
CA TYR A 58 -7.32 3.03 3.87
C TYR A 58 -8.59 3.35 3.08
N GLU A 59 -9.75 3.15 3.69
CA GLU A 59 -11.06 3.41 3.07
C GLU A 59 -11.24 4.90 2.78
N ASP A 60 -10.79 5.77 3.68
CA ASP A 60 -10.83 7.21 3.46
C ASP A 60 -9.91 7.64 2.32
N LEU A 61 -8.71 7.06 2.22
CA LEU A 61 -7.82 7.28 1.07
C LEU A 61 -8.49 6.83 -0.23
N LEU A 62 -9.11 5.65 -0.26
CA LEU A 62 -9.80 5.16 -1.47
C LEU A 62 -10.90 6.12 -1.92
N LYS A 63 -11.69 6.68 -1.00
CA LYS A 63 -12.70 7.70 -1.32
C LYS A 63 -12.07 8.96 -1.91
N VAL A 64 -10.96 9.44 -1.35
CA VAL A 64 -10.25 10.62 -1.86
C VAL A 64 -9.71 10.36 -3.27
N PHE A 65 -9.12 9.19 -3.53
CA PHE A 65 -8.64 8.82 -4.87
C PHE A 65 -9.79 8.70 -5.88
N GLU A 66 -10.93 8.14 -5.48
CA GLU A 66 -12.13 8.07 -6.32
C GLU A 66 -12.64 9.47 -6.68
N GLN A 67 -12.79 10.34 -5.69
CA GLN A 67 -13.24 11.72 -5.89
C GLN A 67 -12.31 12.48 -6.83
N ALA A 68 -11.00 12.46 -6.55
CA ALA A 68 -10.00 13.09 -7.43
C ALA A 68 -10.00 12.50 -8.84
N GLY A 69 -10.19 11.18 -8.95
CA GLY A 69 -10.30 10.48 -10.23
C GLY A 69 -11.50 10.94 -11.06
N LEU A 70 -12.66 11.14 -10.43
CA LEU A 70 -13.87 11.65 -11.09
C LEU A 70 -13.69 13.10 -11.57
N GLU A 71 -13.13 13.96 -10.72
CA GLU A 71 -12.86 15.36 -11.07
C GLU A 71 -11.88 15.47 -12.25
N LEU A 72 -10.83 14.64 -12.26
CA LEU A 72 -9.78 14.67 -13.28
C LEU A 72 -10.09 13.79 -14.50
N TYR A 73 -11.19 13.03 -14.49
CA TYR A 73 -11.50 12.03 -15.53
C TYR A 73 -11.45 12.60 -16.94
N GLY A 74 -12.02 13.80 -17.14
CA GLY A 74 -12.05 14.46 -18.45
C GLY A 74 -10.65 14.81 -18.97
N GLU A 75 -9.74 15.27 -18.10
CA GLU A 75 -8.35 15.59 -18.46
C GLU A 75 -7.56 14.32 -18.75
N ILE A 76 -7.68 13.31 -17.88
CA ILE A 76 -7.01 12.01 -18.02
C ILE A 76 -7.41 11.37 -19.35
N ASN A 77 -8.71 11.30 -19.66
CA ASN A 77 -9.21 10.70 -20.89
C ASN A 77 -8.68 11.44 -22.13
N ARG A 78 -8.61 12.78 -22.09
CA ARG A 78 -8.04 13.59 -23.17
C ARG A 78 -6.56 13.27 -23.40
N LYS A 79 -5.75 13.23 -22.34
CA LYS A 79 -4.32 12.89 -22.41
C LYS A 79 -4.10 11.47 -22.93
N MET A 80 -4.86 10.49 -22.43
CA MET A 80 -4.78 9.09 -22.85
C MET A 80 -5.11 8.91 -24.33
N LYS A 81 -6.15 9.58 -24.84
CA LYS A 81 -6.48 9.55 -26.28
C LYS A 81 -5.34 10.10 -27.13
N ASN A 82 -4.74 11.22 -26.75
CA ASN A 82 -3.64 11.83 -27.51
C ASN A 82 -2.40 10.93 -27.58
N LEU A 83 -2.08 10.20 -26.51
CA LEU A 83 -0.99 9.22 -26.49
C LEU A 83 -1.22 8.06 -27.49
N ASN A 84 -2.47 7.65 -27.68
CA ASN A 84 -2.82 6.54 -28.58
C ASN A 84 -2.82 6.93 -30.07
N HIS A 85 -2.86 8.22 -30.41
CA HIS A 85 -2.79 8.70 -31.80
C HIS A 85 -1.35 9.00 -32.27
N GLY A 86 -0.36 8.87 -31.39
CA GLY A 86 1.07 9.00 -31.71
C GLY A 86 1.77 7.67 -32.04
N LYS A 87 1.00 6.60 -32.28
CA LYS A 87 1.48 5.29 -32.75
C LYS A 87 0.98 5.01 -34.15
#